data_AF-A0A0K1EKD8-F1
#
_entry.id   AF-A0A0K1EKD8-F1
#
_cell.length_a   1.000
_cell.length_b   1.000
_cell.length_c   1.000
_cell.angle_alpha   90.00
_cell.angle_beta   90.00
_cell.angle_gamma   90.00
#
_symmetry.space_group_name_H-M   'P 1'
#
loop_
_entity.id
_entity.type
_entity.pdbx_description
1 polymer ?
#
loop_
_entity_poly.entity_id
_entity_poly.type
_entity_poly.pdbx_seq_one_letter_code
_entity_poly.pdbx_strand_id
1 'polypeptide(L)'
;MQPSTHAQASLDAPVSPALPSLTTFTPSSADPSSAAALLSGFSPHVPGPRFHLVLPFTVLGVAGGWMAADFFRVGALEHMDAGLRPSLVAIAALASSLLGLLLQPVTRWPGWRATVVATASVLLAGMLAGGFVGVMTWSRYGLGEGAASGFWCGVAFLPGFAAILMAARRLDRARPGSLVHGADRRAVWLAVSAAVAMGTLAALPDWTFIPGMGRPELGVSRWLGVTSVVVIGVLLLSNGVGVIRAHRAAGKLRDMRTCAPNDPSLSWARRQLDLGLGHEAAASVMPSAGIYREHDRIMEVVRGDPARAGQALLGSLGLSAAALACGVACLVATASHSAFAAAAPKRSLSEIPLSGGDVSAAPRSSPR
;
A
#
# COMPACT_ATOMS: atom_id res chain seq x y z
N MET A 1 -24.59 -26.33 -51.12
CA MET A 1 -24.54 -27.05 -49.83
C MET A 1 -24.73 -26.04 -48.72
N GLN A 2 -25.97 -25.88 -48.26
CA GLN A 2 -26.33 -25.20 -47.02
C GLN A 2 -26.32 -26.23 -45.87
N PRO A 3 -26.17 -25.76 -44.63
CA PRO A 3 -27.18 -26.13 -43.64
C PRO A 3 -27.70 -24.92 -42.86
N SER A 4 -29.02 -24.78 -42.92
CA SER A 4 -29.90 -24.08 -41.99
C SER A 4 -30.23 -24.99 -40.80
N THR A 5 -30.41 -24.44 -39.58
CA THR A 5 -31.27 -24.96 -38.47
C THR A 5 -31.03 -24.10 -37.21
N HIS A 6 -31.94 -23.16 -36.91
CA HIS A 6 -33.04 -23.23 -35.93
C HIS A 6 -32.73 -22.53 -34.61
N ALA A 7 -33.14 -21.26 -34.54
CA ALA A 7 -33.40 -20.56 -33.30
C ALA A 7 -34.83 -20.91 -32.83
N GLN A 8 -34.94 -21.61 -31.71
CA GLN A 8 -36.19 -21.79 -30.97
C GLN A 8 -36.27 -20.71 -29.89
N ALA A 9 -37.18 -19.77 -30.07
CA ALA A 9 -37.64 -18.86 -29.03
C ALA A 9 -38.86 -19.50 -28.35
N SER A 10 -38.66 -20.05 -27.16
CA SER A 10 -39.76 -20.48 -26.28
C SER A 10 -40.16 -19.31 -25.38
N LEU A 11 -41.32 -18.72 -25.69
CA LEU A 11 -42.12 -17.93 -24.75
C LEU A 11 -42.69 -18.89 -23.70
N ASP A 12 -42.21 -18.79 -22.45
CA ASP A 12 -42.90 -19.39 -21.30
C ASP A 12 -43.58 -18.30 -20.46
N ALA A 13 -44.81 -18.63 -20.07
CA ALA A 13 -45.85 -17.81 -19.52
C ALA A 13 -45.57 -17.25 -18.10
N PRO A 14 -46.30 -16.20 -17.68
CA PRO A 14 -46.30 -15.75 -16.29
C PRO A 14 -47.05 -16.76 -15.40
N VAL A 15 -46.29 -17.56 -14.64
CA VAL A 15 -46.82 -18.37 -13.54
C VAL A 15 -47.17 -17.45 -12.37
N SER A 16 -48.46 -17.34 -12.07
CA SER A 16 -48.97 -16.68 -10.88
C SER A 16 -48.44 -17.36 -9.60
N PRO A 17 -47.93 -16.62 -8.60
CA PRO A 17 -47.58 -17.20 -7.32
C PRO A 17 -48.87 -17.52 -6.55
N ALA A 18 -49.21 -18.80 -6.48
CA ALA A 18 -50.15 -19.31 -5.50
C ALA A 18 -49.59 -19.02 -4.10
N LEU A 19 -50.32 -18.20 -3.34
CA LEU A 19 -50.07 -17.96 -1.92
C LEU A 19 -50.04 -19.30 -1.17
N PRO A 20 -48.94 -19.66 -0.50
CA PRO A 20 -48.94 -20.82 0.37
C PRO A 20 -49.90 -20.56 1.53
N SER A 21 -50.87 -21.47 1.67
CA SER A 21 -51.78 -21.58 2.79
C SER A 21 -50.99 -21.49 4.09
N LEU A 22 -51.36 -20.52 4.92
CA LEU A 22 -50.92 -20.38 6.31
C LEU A 22 -51.32 -21.66 7.05
N THR A 23 -50.45 -22.66 7.03
CA THR A 23 -50.56 -23.82 7.91
C THR A 23 -50.13 -23.35 9.28
N THR A 24 -51.10 -23.20 10.16
CA THR A 24 -50.93 -22.91 11.58
C THR A 24 -50.01 -23.98 12.17
N PHE A 25 -48.73 -23.66 12.25
CA PHE A 25 -47.73 -24.49 12.92
C PHE A 25 -48.01 -24.40 14.42
N THR A 26 -48.71 -25.40 14.95
CA THR A 26 -48.80 -25.62 16.38
C THR A 26 -47.42 -26.10 16.85
N PRO A 27 -46.70 -25.32 17.69
CA PRO A 27 -45.41 -25.76 18.21
C PRO A 27 -45.66 -26.97 19.13
N SER A 28 -45.42 -28.16 18.58
CA SER A 28 -45.19 -29.37 19.38
C SER A 28 -44.11 -29.05 20.40
N SER A 29 -44.34 -29.44 21.66
CA SER A 29 -43.48 -29.22 22.82
C SER A 29 -42.00 -29.39 22.45
N ALA A 30 -41.37 -28.26 22.15
CA ALA A 30 -40.02 -28.22 21.63
C ALA A 30 -39.05 -28.53 22.76
N ASP A 31 -38.23 -29.54 22.52
CA ASP A 31 -37.12 -29.94 23.35
C ASP A 31 -36.26 -28.68 23.67
N PRO A 32 -36.07 -28.29 24.94
CA PRO A 32 -35.32 -27.08 25.30
C PRO A 32 -33.86 -27.12 24.82
N SER A 33 -33.36 -28.31 24.45
CA SER A 33 -32.07 -28.54 23.80
C SER A 33 -32.00 -27.98 22.37
N SER A 34 -33.12 -27.92 21.63
CA SER A 34 -33.15 -27.45 20.24
C SER A 34 -33.11 -25.92 20.13
N ALA A 35 -33.65 -25.21 21.13
CA ALA A 35 -33.59 -23.75 21.21
C ALA A 35 -32.16 -23.25 21.50
N ALA A 36 -31.40 -23.98 22.33
CA ALA A 36 -29.99 -23.68 22.59
C ALA A 36 -29.10 -23.90 21.34
N ALA A 37 -29.39 -24.91 20.53
CA ALA A 37 -28.69 -25.16 19.27
C ALA A 37 -28.89 -24.01 18.25
N LEU A 38 -30.11 -23.49 18.11
CA LEU A 38 -30.41 -22.36 17.23
C LEU A 38 -29.79 -21.04 17.68
N LEU A 39 -29.63 -20.83 18.99
CA LEU A 39 -29.00 -19.63 19.54
C LEU A 39 -27.46 -19.70 19.58
N SER A 40 -26.88 -20.90 19.65
CA SER A 40 -25.41 -21.10 19.67
C SER A 40 -24.72 -20.82 18.32
N GLY A 41 -25.48 -20.76 17.23
CA GLY A 41 -24.97 -20.45 15.89
C GLY A 41 -24.65 -18.96 15.65
N PHE A 42 -25.15 -18.06 16.50
CA PHE A 42 -24.88 -16.62 16.41
C PHE A 42 -23.72 -16.24 17.34
N SER A 43 -22.50 -16.63 16.98
CA SER A 43 -21.35 -15.86 17.45
C SER A 43 -21.46 -14.47 16.81
N PRO A 44 -21.67 -13.38 17.59
CA PRO A 44 -21.73 -12.05 17.03
C PRO A 44 -20.43 -11.83 16.27
N HIS A 45 -20.54 -11.69 14.95
CA HIS A 45 -19.39 -11.38 14.11
C HIS A 45 -18.97 -9.97 14.50
N VAL A 46 -18.10 -9.85 15.50
CA VAL A 46 -17.53 -8.56 15.90
C VAL A 46 -16.80 -8.06 14.66
N PRO A 47 -17.29 -7.00 13.99
CA PRO A 47 -16.67 -6.53 12.77
C PRO A 47 -15.23 -6.18 13.12
N GLY A 48 -14.29 -6.94 12.54
CA GLY A 48 -12.88 -6.70 12.77
C GLY A 48 -12.53 -5.25 12.39
N PRO A 49 -11.54 -4.63 13.06
CA PRO A 49 -11.13 -3.27 12.75
C PRO A 49 -10.80 -3.16 11.26
N ARG A 50 -11.54 -2.31 10.54
CA ARG A 50 -11.36 -2.12 9.10
C ARG A 50 -9.98 -1.51 8.87
N PHE A 51 -9.24 -2.03 7.89
CA PHE A 51 -7.97 -1.43 7.52
C PHE A 51 -8.21 -0.10 6.81
N HIS A 52 -7.72 0.99 7.40
CA HIS A 52 -7.87 2.34 6.84
C HIS A 52 -6.68 2.69 5.93
N LEU A 53 -6.96 2.95 4.64
CA LEU A 53 -5.93 3.35 3.66
C LEU A 53 -5.44 4.79 3.83
N VAL A 54 -6.18 5.59 4.60
CA VAL A 54 -5.88 7.00 4.87
C VAL A 54 -4.45 7.18 5.35
N LEU A 55 -4.04 6.39 6.34
CA LEU A 55 -2.74 6.57 7.00
C LEU A 55 -1.56 6.19 6.07
N PRO A 56 -1.53 5.03 5.38
CA PRO A 56 -0.53 4.73 4.37
C PRO A 56 -0.40 5.80 3.28
N PHE A 57 -1.53 6.32 2.77
CA PHE A 57 -1.52 7.37 1.76
C PHE A 57 -1.03 8.70 2.33
N THR A 58 -1.38 9.05 3.57
CA THR A 58 -0.90 10.27 4.22
C THR A 58 0.62 10.25 4.37
N VAL A 59 1.18 9.12 4.82
CA VAL A 59 2.65 8.95 4.92
C VAL A 59 3.32 9.09 3.56
N LEU A 60 2.74 8.50 2.52
CA LEU A 60 3.24 8.66 1.15
C LEU A 60 3.15 10.12 0.69
N GLY A 61 2.06 10.82 1.00
CA GLY A 61 1.86 12.23 0.67
C GLY A 61 2.87 13.15 1.36
N VAL A 62 3.15 12.91 2.65
CA VAL A 62 4.20 13.64 3.39
C VAL A 62 5.56 13.44 2.72
N ALA A 63 5.93 12.20 2.42
CA ALA A 63 7.21 11.89 1.78
C ALA A 63 7.29 12.48 0.35
N GLY A 64 6.22 12.34 -0.44
CA GLY A 64 6.13 12.86 -1.80
C GLY A 64 6.16 14.38 -1.84
N GLY A 65 5.46 15.06 -0.93
CA GLY A 65 5.51 16.52 -0.80
C GLY A 65 6.90 17.03 -0.42
N TRP A 66 7.61 16.29 0.44
CA TRP A 66 9.00 16.60 0.77
C TRP A 66 9.94 16.42 -0.42
N MET A 67 9.83 15.28 -1.13
CA MET A 67 10.62 15.00 -2.32
C MET A 67 10.35 15.99 -3.45
N ALA A 68 9.09 16.40 -3.62
CA ALA A 68 8.72 17.43 -4.59
C ALA A 68 9.34 18.78 -4.22
N ALA A 69 9.31 19.17 -2.94
CA ALA A 69 9.98 20.38 -2.49
C ALA A 69 11.50 20.34 -2.73
N ASP A 70 12.14 19.20 -2.49
CA ASP A 70 13.57 18.99 -2.78
C ASP A 70 13.84 19.06 -4.30
N PHE A 71 13.00 18.43 -5.11
CA PHE A 71 13.08 18.44 -6.58
C PHE A 71 12.98 19.85 -7.16
N PHE A 72 12.02 20.64 -6.67
CA PHE A 72 11.84 22.03 -7.08
C PHE A 72 12.78 23.02 -6.35
N ARG A 73 13.67 22.53 -5.48
CA ARG A 73 14.60 23.34 -4.68
C ARG A 73 13.91 24.46 -3.87
N VAL A 74 12.70 24.17 -3.40
CA VAL A 74 11.92 25.08 -2.57
C VAL A 74 12.67 25.32 -1.26
N GLY A 75 13.06 26.56 -1.00
CA GLY A 75 13.89 26.92 0.15
C GLY A 75 15.29 27.41 -0.21
N ALA A 76 15.67 27.37 -1.49
CA ALA A 76 16.96 27.92 -1.94
C ALA A 76 17.02 29.45 -1.79
N LEU A 77 15.87 30.14 -1.83
CA LEU A 77 15.75 31.57 -1.54
C LEU A 77 15.20 31.73 -0.11
N GLU A 78 16.09 31.72 0.88
CA GLU A 78 15.74 31.71 2.32
C GLU A 78 14.62 32.71 2.71
N HIS A 79 14.56 33.87 2.06
CA HIS A 79 13.63 34.94 2.40
C HIS A 79 12.30 34.89 1.63
N MET A 80 12.24 34.24 0.46
CA MET A 80 11.01 34.14 -0.34
C MET A 80 10.26 32.81 -0.14
N ASP A 81 10.98 31.75 0.24
CA ASP A 81 10.45 30.39 0.32
C ASP A 81 10.10 29.94 1.75
N ALA A 82 10.26 30.83 2.74
CA ALA A 82 10.00 30.56 4.16
C ALA A 82 8.50 30.26 4.40
N GLY A 83 8.12 29.01 4.20
CA GLY A 83 6.75 28.52 4.37
C GLY A 83 6.22 27.67 3.22
N LEU A 84 6.84 27.72 2.03
CA LEU A 84 6.36 26.96 0.87
C LEU A 84 6.61 25.45 1.03
N ARG A 85 7.74 25.07 1.65
CA ARG A 85 8.07 23.66 1.93
C ARG A 85 7.09 22.99 2.91
N PRO A 86 6.81 23.54 4.11
CA PRO A 86 5.84 22.94 5.00
C PRO A 86 4.41 22.97 4.43
N SER A 87 4.04 23.99 3.65
CA SER A 87 2.72 24.02 3.00
C SER A 87 2.56 22.94 1.93
N LEU A 88 3.60 22.73 1.09
CA LEU A 88 3.67 21.63 0.13
C LEU A 88 3.48 20.26 0.80
N VAL A 89 4.20 20.02 1.89
CA VAL A 89 4.12 18.76 2.65
C VAL A 89 2.72 18.57 3.24
N ALA A 90 2.14 19.63 3.82
CA ALA A 90 0.79 19.57 4.40
C ALA A 90 -0.28 19.31 3.33
N ILE A 91 -0.22 20.01 2.20
CA ILE A 91 -1.19 19.87 1.10
C ILE A 91 -1.08 18.49 0.45
N ALA A 92 0.14 18.01 0.20
CA ALA A 92 0.36 16.67 -0.35
C ALA A 92 -0.17 15.57 0.60
N ALA A 93 0.02 15.74 1.91
CA ALA A 93 -0.52 14.83 2.92
C ALA A 93 -2.05 14.84 2.95
N LEU A 94 -2.69 16.02 2.92
CA LEU A 94 -4.15 16.17 2.90
C LEU A 94 -4.76 15.59 1.62
N ALA A 95 -4.19 15.92 0.46
CA ALA A 95 -4.65 15.40 -0.84
C ALA A 95 -4.52 13.87 -0.89
N SER A 96 -3.42 13.32 -0.40
CA SER A 96 -3.21 11.86 -0.36
C SER A 96 -4.15 11.18 0.65
N SER A 97 -4.37 11.79 1.81
CA SER A 97 -5.35 11.32 2.82
C SER A 97 -6.76 11.23 2.23
N LEU A 98 -7.21 12.30 1.56
CA LEU A 98 -8.49 12.34 0.86
C LEU A 98 -8.56 11.28 -0.24
N LEU A 99 -7.49 11.11 -1.01
CA LEU A 99 -7.39 10.05 -2.02
C LEU A 99 -7.53 8.65 -1.39
N GLY A 100 -6.91 8.42 -0.22
CA GLY A 100 -7.04 7.17 0.54
C GLY A 100 -8.47 6.89 0.99
N LEU A 101 -9.23 7.93 1.39
CA LEU A 101 -10.66 7.82 1.70
C LEU A 101 -11.50 7.49 0.45
N LEU A 102 -11.25 8.18 -0.66
CA LEU A 102 -11.98 7.99 -1.92
C LEU A 102 -11.70 6.63 -2.57
N LEU A 103 -10.48 6.11 -2.43
CA LEU A 103 -10.09 4.81 -3.00
C LEU A 103 -10.50 3.62 -2.14
N GLN A 104 -10.88 3.82 -0.87
CA GLN A 104 -11.32 2.74 0.01
C GLN A 104 -12.46 1.90 -0.60
N PRO A 105 -13.58 2.45 -1.10
CA PRO A 105 -14.63 1.67 -1.75
C PRO A 105 -14.17 1.04 -3.08
N VAL A 106 -13.25 1.70 -3.78
CA VAL A 106 -12.75 1.29 -5.11
C VAL A 106 -11.93 0.00 -5.04
N THR A 107 -11.36 -0.34 -3.88
CA THR A 107 -10.62 -1.60 -3.70
C THR A 107 -11.46 -2.85 -3.99
N ARG A 108 -12.78 -2.77 -3.82
CA ARG A 108 -13.74 -3.87 -4.08
C ARG A 108 -14.16 -3.97 -5.55
N TRP A 109 -13.82 -3.00 -6.38
CA TRP A 109 -14.25 -2.98 -7.78
C TRP A 109 -13.43 -3.96 -8.65
N PRO A 110 -13.93 -4.31 -9.85
CA PRO A 110 -13.15 -5.02 -10.85
C PRO A 110 -11.82 -4.31 -11.12
N GLY A 111 -10.76 -5.08 -11.35
CA GLY A 111 -9.40 -4.55 -11.29
C GLY A 111 -9.11 -3.41 -12.24
N TRP A 112 -9.62 -3.48 -13.46
CA TRP A 112 -9.43 -2.43 -14.48
C TRP A 112 -10.16 -1.13 -14.13
N ARG A 113 -11.36 -1.19 -13.53
CA ARG A 113 -12.09 0.01 -13.09
C ARG A 113 -11.35 0.69 -11.94
N ALA A 114 -10.86 -0.13 -11.01
CA ALA A 114 -10.11 0.36 -9.87
C ALA A 114 -8.81 1.06 -10.29
N THR A 115 -8.06 0.48 -11.25
CA THR A 115 -6.85 1.13 -11.78
C THR A 115 -7.15 2.41 -12.55
N VAL A 116 -8.17 2.44 -13.42
CA VAL A 116 -8.54 3.66 -14.16
C VAL A 116 -8.91 4.80 -13.20
N VAL A 117 -9.76 4.53 -12.20
CA VAL A 117 -10.17 5.54 -11.21
C VAL A 117 -8.99 5.98 -10.35
N ALA A 118 -8.14 5.05 -9.90
CA ALA A 118 -6.96 5.38 -9.12
C ALA A 118 -5.98 6.25 -9.93
N THR A 119 -5.69 5.89 -11.18
CA THR A 119 -4.83 6.68 -12.07
C THR A 119 -5.40 8.07 -12.29
N ALA A 120 -6.68 8.18 -12.66
CA ALA A 120 -7.33 9.48 -12.85
C ALA A 120 -7.28 10.34 -11.59
N SER A 121 -7.51 9.73 -10.41
CA SER A 121 -7.50 10.44 -9.13
C SER A 121 -6.11 10.91 -8.72
N VAL A 122 -5.07 10.11 -8.96
CA VAL A 122 -3.66 10.50 -8.70
C VAL A 122 -3.25 11.66 -9.62
N LEU A 123 -3.59 11.59 -10.91
CA LEU A 123 -3.27 12.65 -11.87
C LEU A 123 -4.00 13.95 -11.53
N LEU A 124 -5.29 13.87 -11.21
CA LEU A 124 -6.07 15.03 -10.77
C LEU A 124 -5.52 15.63 -9.47
N ALA A 125 -5.15 14.80 -8.49
CA ALA A 125 -4.53 15.28 -7.26
C ALA A 125 -3.19 15.98 -7.53
N GLY A 126 -2.36 15.43 -8.42
CA GLY A 126 -1.11 16.05 -8.86
C GLY A 126 -1.33 17.40 -9.54
N MET A 127 -2.29 17.48 -10.48
CA MET A 127 -2.66 18.72 -11.16
C MET A 127 -3.15 19.79 -10.18
N LEU A 128 -4.01 19.43 -9.22
CA LEU A 128 -4.53 20.37 -8.23
C LEU A 128 -3.44 20.85 -7.27
N ALA A 129 -2.59 19.95 -6.78
CA ALA A 129 -1.48 20.30 -5.91
C ALA A 129 -0.48 21.22 -6.63
N GLY A 130 -0.08 20.87 -7.86
CA GLY A 130 0.82 21.68 -8.67
C GLY A 130 0.21 23.03 -9.05
N GLY A 131 -1.07 23.07 -9.43
CA GLY A 131 -1.78 24.31 -9.75
C GLY A 131 -1.86 25.24 -8.55
N PHE A 132 -2.14 24.71 -7.35
CA PHE A 132 -2.12 25.49 -6.11
C PHE A 132 -0.74 26.10 -5.84
N VAL A 133 0.31 25.30 -5.96
CA VAL A 133 1.70 25.77 -5.76
C VAL A 133 2.06 26.81 -6.80
N GLY A 134 1.70 26.59 -8.05
CA GLY A 134 1.93 27.51 -9.15
C GLY A 134 1.26 28.87 -8.94
N VAL A 135 0.03 28.89 -8.42
CA VAL A 135 -0.66 30.15 -8.03
C VAL A 135 0.07 30.87 -6.90
N MET A 136 0.65 30.14 -5.95
CA MET A 136 1.38 30.73 -4.82
C MET A 136 2.78 31.22 -5.20
N THR A 137 3.42 30.62 -6.22
CA THR A 137 4.82 30.87 -6.56
C THR A 137 5.03 31.73 -7.81
N TRP A 138 4.13 31.69 -8.79
CA TRP A 138 4.31 32.37 -10.08
C TRP A 138 3.22 33.42 -10.33
N SER A 139 3.52 34.38 -11.22
CA SER A 139 2.58 35.44 -11.64
C SER A 139 1.44 34.90 -12.52
N ARG A 140 0.80 35.73 -13.36
CA ARG A 140 -0.47 35.49 -14.08
C ARG A 140 -0.66 34.12 -14.77
N TYR A 141 0.40 33.37 -15.05
CA TYR A 141 0.37 32.04 -15.69
C TYR A 141 0.65 30.85 -14.76
N GLY A 142 0.87 31.10 -13.46
CA GLY A 142 1.30 30.09 -12.49
C GLY A 142 0.36 28.89 -12.34
N LEU A 143 -0.95 29.09 -12.47
CA LEU A 143 -1.91 27.99 -12.39
C LEU A 143 -1.69 26.92 -13.48
N GLY A 144 -1.44 27.35 -14.72
CA GLY A 144 -1.28 26.44 -15.86
C GLY A 144 0.03 25.67 -15.81
N GLU A 145 1.14 26.38 -15.57
CA GLU A 145 2.48 25.78 -15.46
C GLU A 145 2.59 24.87 -14.23
N GLY A 146 2.00 25.31 -13.11
CA GLY A 146 1.88 24.51 -11.88
C GLY A 146 1.06 23.23 -12.11
N ALA A 147 -0.10 23.32 -12.75
CA ALA A 147 -0.92 22.14 -13.02
C ALA A 147 -0.23 21.15 -13.97
N ALA A 148 0.47 21.65 -15.00
CA ALA A 148 1.22 20.82 -15.94
C ALA A 148 2.41 20.11 -15.27
N SER A 149 3.18 20.81 -14.44
CA SER A 149 4.26 20.20 -13.65
C SER A 149 3.72 19.19 -12.63
N GLY A 150 2.64 19.53 -11.94
CA GLY A 150 1.93 18.63 -11.02
C GLY A 150 1.40 17.37 -11.69
N PHE A 151 0.91 17.46 -12.93
CA PHE A 151 0.54 16.29 -13.75
C PHE A 151 1.72 15.34 -13.96
N TRP A 152 2.86 15.86 -14.42
CA TRP A 152 4.06 15.04 -14.65
C TRP A 152 4.62 14.44 -13.37
N CYS A 153 4.60 15.18 -12.26
CA CYS A 153 4.91 14.61 -10.94
C CYS A 153 3.93 13.47 -10.61
N GLY A 154 2.62 13.67 -10.82
CA GLY A 154 1.60 12.63 -10.63
C GLY A 154 1.89 11.36 -11.44
N VAL A 155 2.26 11.50 -12.71
CA VAL A 155 2.66 10.38 -13.59
C VAL A 155 3.84 9.60 -12.98
N ALA A 156 4.86 10.30 -12.49
CA ALA A 156 6.02 9.66 -11.87
C ALA A 156 5.67 8.86 -10.60
N PHE A 157 4.64 9.27 -9.85
CA PHE A 157 4.17 8.56 -8.65
C PHE A 157 3.19 7.41 -8.92
N LEU A 158 2.64 7.28 -10.14
CA LEU A 158 1.67 6.22 -10.47
C LEU A 158 2.11 4.80 -10.09
N PRO A 159 3.37 4.37 -10.30
CA PRO A 159 3.81 3.03 -9.91
C PRO A 159 3.69 2.78 -8.40
N GLY A 160 3.99 3.79 -7.57
CA GLY A 160 3.88 3.70 -6.12
C GLY A 160 2.42 3.54 -5.65
N PHE A 161 1.52 4.37 -6.19
CA PHE A 161 0.09 4.27 -5.89
C PHE A 161 -0.52 2.96 -6.39
N ALA A 162 -0.14 2.49 -7.57
CA ALA A 162 -0.57 1.22 -8.12
C ALA A 162 -0.12 0.04 -7.24
N ALA A 163 1.12 0.06 -6.74
CA ALA A 163 1.63 -0.96 -5.82
C ALA A 163 0.82 -1.01 -4.51
N ILE A 164 0.49 0.14 -3.94
CA ILE A 164 -0.33 0.24 -2.72
C ILE A 164 -1.74 -0.29 -2.98
N LEU A 165 -2.37 0.08 -4.10
CA LEU A 165 -3.70 -0.40 -4.46
C LEU A 165 -3.70 -1.92 -4.67
N MET A 166 -2.71 -2.47 -5.38
CA MET A 166 -2.56 -3.90 -5.57
C MET A 166 -2.38 -4.65 -4.23
N ALA A 167 -1.63 -4.08 -3.28
CA ALA A 167 -1.48 -4.63 -1.94
C ALA A 167 -2.79 -4.54 -1.14
N ALA A 168 -3.49 -3.41 -1.20
CA ALA A 168 -4.75 -3.18 -0.50
C ALA A 168 -5.85 -4.16 -0.94
N ARG A 169 -5.92 -4.48 -2.24
CA ARG A 169 -6.89 -5.45 -2.79
C ARG A 169 -6.67 -6.88 -2.30
N ARG A 170 -5.51 -7.19 -1.71
CA ARG A 170 -5.24 -8.51 -1.12
C ARG A 170 -5.79 -8.64 0.30
N LEU A 171 -6.13 -7.54 0.98
CA LEU A 171 -6.48 -7.54 2.41
C LEU A 171 -7.74 -8.35 2.75
N ASP A 172 -8.68 -8.47 1.81
CA ASP A 172 -9.97 -9.13 2.03
C ASP A 172 -9.96 -10.63 1.66
N ARG A 173 -8.84 -11.17 1.16
CA ARG A 173 -8.78 -12.58 0.71
C ARG A 173 -8.65 -13.59 1.84
N ALA A 174 -8.20 -13.15 3.01
CA ALA A 174 -7.89 -14.01 4.16
C ALA A 174 -8.73 -13.62 5.38
N ARG A 175 -9.04 -14.59 6.24
CA ARG A 175 -9.80 -14.33 7.48
C ARG A 175 -9.12 -13.26 8.36
N PRO A 176 -9.86 -12.30 8.94
CA PRO A 176 -9.28 -11.30 9.84
C PRO A 176 -8.53 -11.94 11.02
N GLY A 177 -7.38 -11.37 11.39
CA GLY A 177 -6.55 -11.88 12.49
C GLY A 177 -5.67 -13.08 12.14
N SER A 178 -5.82 -13.67 10.94
CA SER A 178 -4.98 -14.76 10.47
C SER A 178 -3.54 -14.32 10.14
N LEU A 179 -2.66 -15.30 10.02
CA LEU A 179 -1.25 -15.09 9.67
C LEU A 179 -1.10 -14.43 8.29
N VAL A 180 -1.85 -14.91 7.27
CA VAL A 180 -1.84 -14.33 5.91
C VAL A 180 -2.42 -12.92 5.91
N HIS A 181 -3.51 -12.67 6.65
CA HIS A 181 -4.07 -11.32 6.77
C HIS A 181 -3.06 -10.32 7.37
N GLY A 182 -2.29 -10.75 8.37
CA GLY A 182 -1.18 -9.96 8.91
C GLY A 182 -0.10 -9.66 7.88
N ALA A 183 0.23 -10.61 7.00
CA ALA A 183 1.20 -10.42 5.92
C ALA A 183 0.67 -9.46 4.84
N ASP A 184 -0.60 -9.55 4.47
CA ASP A 184 -1.23 -8.66 3.50
C ASP A 184 -1.28 -7.20 4.01
N ARG A 185 -1.51 -6.99 5.32
CA ARG A 185 -1.39 -5.66 5.96
C ARG A 185 0.03 -5.10 5.90
N ARG A 186 1.04 -5.95 6.11
CA ARG A 186 2.45 -5.55 5.98
C ARG A 186 2.84 -5.25 4.53
N ALA A 187 2.22 -5.92 3.55
CA ALA A 187 2.48 -5.67 2.13
C ALA A 187 2.09 -4.25 1.70
N VAL A 188 1.04 -3.65 2.29
CA VAL A 188 0.68 -2.24 2.04
C VAL A 188 1.79 -1.32 2.51
N TRP A 189 2.30 -1.54 3.72
CA TRP A 189 3.41 -0.76 4.28
C TRP A 189 4.74 -0.95 3.55
N LEU A 190 4.97 -2.17 3.06
CA LEU A 190 6.08 -2.47 2.18
C LEU A 190 5.99 -1.66 0.88
N ALA A 191 4.81 -1.60 0.26
CA ALA A 191 4.59 -0.81 -0.96
C ALA A 191 4.82 0.69 -0.73
N VAL A 192 4.34 1.24 0.40
CA VAL A 192 4.63 2.64 0.79
C VAL A 192 6.13 2.85 0.93
N SER A 193 6.82 2.00 1.71
CA SER A 193 8.25 2.16 1.98
C SER A 193 9.09 2.00 0.71
N ALA A 194 8.72 1.09 -0.19
CA ALA A 194 9.37 0.92 -1.48
C ALA A 194 9.15 2.14 -2.38
N ALA A 195 7.94 2.71 -2.40
CA ALA A 195 7.65 3.93 -3.16
C ALA A 195 8.45 5.13 -2.64
N VAL A 196 8.58 5.29 -1.32
CA VAL A 196 9.42 6.33 -0.71
C VAL A 196 10.90 6.09 -1.06
N ALA A 197 11.40 4.86 -0.95
CA ALA A 197 12.78 4.54 -1.32
C ALA A 197 13.08 4.88 -2.79
N MET A 198 12.20 4.51 -3.72
CA MET A 198 12.34 4.87 -5.14
C MET A 198 12.23 6.38 -5.37
N GLY A 199 11.34 7.06 -4.65
CA GLY A 199 11.17 8.51 -4.74
C GLY A 199 12.45 9.30 -4.41
N THR A 200 13.34 8.75 -3.58
CA THR A 200 14.65 9.38 -3.31
C THR A 200 15.53 9.49 -4.56
N LEU A 201 15.32 8.67 -5.59
CA LEU A 201 16.01 8.80 -6.88
C LEU A 201 15.60 10.06 -7.64
N ALA A 202 14.40 10.60 -7.41
CA ALA A 202 13.98 11.84 -8.07
C ALA A 202 14.86 13.03 -7.67
N ALA A 203 15.50 12.97 -6.50
CA ALA A 203 16.43 13.98 -6.00
C ALA A 203 17.85 13.84 -6.59
N LEU A 204 18.14 12.81 -7.39
CA LEU A 204 19.48 12.59 -7.96
C LEU A 204 19.83 13.52 -9.11
N PRO A 205 19.00 13.68 -10.16
CA PRO A 205 19.42 14.45 -11.31
C PRO A 205 19.46 15.94 -10.93
N ASP A 206 20.55 16.61 -11.29
CA ASP A 206 20.59 18.08 -11.27
C ASP A 206 19.72 18.61 -12.42
N TRP A 207 18.39 18.55 -12.25
CA TRP A 207 17.40 18.93 -13.25
C TRP A 207 17.48 20.41 -13.64
N THR A 208 18.03 21.24 -12.78
CA THR A 208 18.29 22.64 -13.09
C THR A 208 19.64 22.76 -13.79
N PHE A 209 19.62 22.89 -15.11
CA PHE A 209 20.75 23.38 -15.93
C PHE A 209 21.16 24.84 -15.61
N ILE A 210 20.80 25.36 -14.42
CA ILE A 210 21.12 26.71 -13.98
C ILE A 210 22.43 26.63 -13.19
N PRO A 211 23.59 26.89 -13.81
CA PRO A 211 24.85 26.96 -13.09
C PRO A 211 24.78 28.10 -12.05
N GLY A 212 25.09 27.80 -10.79
CA GLY A 212 25.36 28.81 -9.75
C GLY A 212 24.39 28.88 -8.58
N MET A 213 23.21 28.25 -8.63
CA MET A 213 22.35 28.16 -7.45
C MET A 213 22.82 27.00 -6.55
N GLY A 214 23.05 27.32 -5.27
CA GLY A 214 23.63 26.43 -4.26
C GLY A 214 23.04 25.02 -4.26
N ARG A 215 23.89 24.03 -3.92
CA ARG A 215 23.46 22.63 -3.87
C ARG A 215 22.47 22.46 -2.72
N PRO A 216 21.27 21.88 -2.96
CA PRO A 216 20.31 21.67 -1.89
C PRO A 216 20.87 20.71 -0.83
N GLU A 217 20.54 20.96 0.43
CA GLU A 217 20.82 20.02 1.51
C GLU A 217 19.93 18.78 1.37
N LEU A 218 20.45 17.75 0.68
CA LEU A 218 19.80 16.45 0.49
C LEU A 218 19.66 15.62 1.79
N GLY A 219 19.85 16.24 2.96
CA GLY A 219 19.88 15.55 4.25
C GLY A 219 18.60 14.76 4.52
N VAL A 220 17.44 15.41 4.38
CA VAL A 220 16.16 14.77 4.72
C VAL A 220 15.77 13.68 3.72
N SER A 221 15.96 13.89 2.41
CA SER A 221 15.72 12.84 1.41
C SER A 221 16.59 11.60 1.65
N ARG A 222 17.86 11.76 2.08
CA ARG A 222 18.72 10.63 2.48
C ARG A 222 18.20 9.92 3.72
N TRP A 223 17.80 10.65 4.75
CA TRP A 223 17.21 10.06 5.95
C TRP A 223 15.90 9.30 5.64
N LEU A 224 15.06 9.83 4.75
CA LEU A 224 13.87 9.15 4.25
C LEU A 224 14.21 7.85 3.51
N GLY A 225 15.28 7.85 2.70
CA GLY A 225 15.78 6.64 2.04
C GLY A 225 16.26 5.58 3.03
N VAL A 226 17.11 5.97 3.99
CA VAL A 226 17.64 5.07 5.04
C VAL A 226 16.51 4.48 5.88
N THR A 227 15.60 5.33 6.38
CA THR A 227 14.47 4.89 7.20
C THR A 227 13.55 3.94 6.43
N SER A 228 13.29 4.21 5.15
CA SER A 228 12.51 3.31 4.29
C SER A 228 13.18 1.94 4.13
N VAL A 229 14.49 1.89 3.90
CA VAL A 229 15.24 0.62 3.80
C VAL A 229 15.20 -0.17 5.12
N VAL A 230 15.36 0.52 6.26
CA VAL A 230 15.25 -0.11 7.59
C VAL A 230 13.85 -0.68 7.81
N VAL A 231 12.80 0.07 7.49
CA VAL A 231 11.40 -0.40 7.60
C VAL A 231 11.16 -1.62 6.71
N ILE A 232 11.64 -1.61 5.45
CA ILE A 232 11.56 -2.76 4.55
C ILE A 232 12.26 -3.98 5.16
N GLY A 233 13.44 -3.81 5.75
CA GLY A 233 14.18 -4.87 6.43
C GLY A 233 13.40 -5.48 7.60
N VAL A 234 12.78 -4.65 8.45
CA VAL A 234 11.93 -5.11 9.56
C VAL A 234 10.70 -5.87 9.04
N LEU A 235 10.05 -5.38 7.98
CA LEU A 235 8.91 -6.05 7.36
C LEU A 235 9.29 -7.41 6.75
N LEU A 236 10.46 -7.49 6.09
CA LEU A 236 11.02 -8.73 5.55
C LEU A 236 11.21 -9.77 6.66
N LEU A 237 11.84 -9.38 7.78
CA LEU A 237 12.05 -10.26 8.93
C LEU A 237 10.71 -10.74 9.53
N SER A 238 9.73 -9.83 9.67
CA SER A 238 8.39 -10.18 10.15
C SER A 238 7.68 -11.18 9.23
N ASN A 239 7.81 -11.04 7.91
CA ASN A 239 7.29 -12.00 6.93
C ASN A 239 8.02 -13.35 7.02
N GLY A 240 9.34 -13.35 7.24
CA GLY A 240 10.13 -14.56 7.48
C GLY A 240 9.63 -15.36 8.69
N VAL A 241 9.34 -14.68 9.81
CA VAL A 241 8.73 -15.33 11.00
C VAL A 241 7.38 -15.95 10.65
N GLY A 242 6.58 -15.30 9.81
CA GLY A 242 5.31 -15.84 9.32
C GLY A 242 5.48 -17.13 8.53
N VAL A 243 6.44 -17.17 7.59
CA VAL A 243 6.76 -18.38 6.80
C VAL A 243 7.21 -19.51 7.71
N ILE A 244 8.11 -19.25 8.67
CA ILE A 244 8.60 -20.27 9.62
C ILE A 244 7.43 -20.84 10.45
N ARG A 245 6.51 -19.98 10.92
CA ARG A 245 5.32 -20.42 11.66
C ARG A 245 4.40 -21.28 10.82
N ALA A 246 4.13 -20.90 9.57
CA ALA A 246 3.32 -21.69 8.65
C ALA A 246 3.96 -23.05 8.34
N HIS A 247 5.27 -23.09 8.11
CA HIS A 247 6.01 -24.33 7.88
C HIS A 247 5.99 -25.26 9.11
N ARG A 248 6.15 -24.70 10.32
CA ARG A 248 6.02 -25.49 11.56
C ARG A 248 4.61 -26.04 11.75
N ALA A 249 3.59 -25.25 11.42
CA ALA A 249 2.19 -25.71 11.45
C ALA A 249 1.96 -26.85 10.45
N ALA A 250 2.50 -26.74 9.22
CA ALA A 250 2.43 -27.79 8.20
C ALA A 250 3.03 -29.12 8.67
N GLY A 251 4.14 -29.08 9.41
CA GLY A 251 4.74 -30.27 10.01
C GLY A 251 3.82 -30.93 11.04
N LYS A 252 3.24 -30.13 11.95
CA LYS A 252 2.33 -30.62 13.00
C LYS A 252 1.02 -31.19 12.46
N LEU A 253 0.53 -30.67 11.33
CA LEU A 253 -0.74 -31.11 10.73
C LEU A 253 -0.76 -32.60 10.37
N ARG A 254 0.41 -33.22 10.17
CA ARG A 254 0.52 -34.66 9.90
C ARG A 254 0.09 -35.52 11.08
N ASP A 255 0.24 -35.02 12.29
CA ASP A 255 -0.07 -35.73 13.54
C ASP A 255 -1.41 -35.29 14.15
N MET A 256 -2.07 -34.30 13.54
CA MET A 256 -3.33 -33.75 14.04
C MET A 256 -4.54 -34.45 13.42
N ARG A 257 -5.61 -34.60 14.21
CA ARG A 257 -6.88 -35.15 13.73
C ARG A 257 -7.60 -34.07 12.91
N THR A 258 -8.12 -34.43 11.75
CA THR A 258 -8.99 -33.55 10.96
C THR A 258 -10.32 -33.34 11.68
N CYS A 259 -10.77 -32.09 11.74
CA CYS A 259 -12.01 -31.70 12.40
C CYS A 259 -12.88 -30.90 11.43
N ALA A 260 -14.20 -30.95 11.64
CA ALA A 260 -15.09 -30.05 10.90
C ALA A 260 -14.77 -28.59 11.30
N PRO A 261 -14.70 -27.64 10.36
CA PRO A 261 -14.33 -26.25 10.65
C PRO A 261 -15.27 -25.54 11.61
N ASN A 262 -16.54 -25.96 11.61
CA ASN A 262 -17.60 -25.41 12.45
C ASN A 262 -17.83 -26.22 13.73
N ASP A 263 -16.92 -27.13 14.07
CA ASP A 263 -17.01 -27.89 15.30
C ASP A 263 -16.91 -26.92 16.50
N PRO A 264 -17.95 -26.82 17.35
CA PRO A 264 -17.96 -25.89 18.49
C PRO A 264 -16.83 -26.19 19.47
N SER A 265 -16.33 -27.42 19.50
CA SER A 265 -15.24 -27.82 20.38
C SER A 265 -13.93 -27.10 20.11
N LEU A 266 -13.72 -26.65 18.87
CA LEU A 266 -12.52 -25.90 18.48
C LEU A 266 -12.40 -24.55 19.20
N SER A 267 -13.52 -23.98 19.66
CA SER A 267 -13.53 -22.71 20.40
C SER A 267 -12.85 -22.81 21.77
N TRP A 268 -12.81 -24.02 22.37
CA TRP A 268 -12.19 -24.27 23.67
C TRP A 268 -10.69 -24.56 23.61
N ALA A 269 -10.10 -24.58 22.41
CA ALA A 269 -8.68 -24.82 22.23
C ALA A 269 -7.82 -23.74 22.90
N ARG A 270 -6.83 -24.14 23.70
CA ARG A 270 -5.93 -23.21 24.41
C ARG A 270 -5.07 -22.39 23.44
N ARG A 271 -4.69 -22.97 22.30
CA ARG A 271 -3.92 -22.30 21.25
C ARG A 271 -4.66 -22.45 19.92
N GLN A 272 -4.95 -21.32 19.29
CA GLN A 272 -5.55 -21.28 17.95
C GLN A 272 -4.58 -20.58 17.00
N LEU A 273 -4.26 -21.25 15.90
CA LEU A 273 -3.47 -20.69 14.81
C LEU A 273 -4.32 -20.69 13.54
N ASP A 274 -4.77 -19.51 13.12
CA ASP A 274 -5.45 -19.36 11.82
C ASP A 274 -4.45 -18.92 10.75
N LEU A 275 -4.30 -19.76 9.72
CA LEU A 275 -3.50 -19.50 8.54
C LEU A 275 -4.21 -18.54 7.58
N GLY A 276 -5.55 -18.48 7.63
CA GLY A 276 -6.37 -17.47 6.96
C GLY A 276 -6.95 -17.85 5.60
N LEU A 277 -6.35 -18.84 4.92
CA LEU A 277 -6.80 -19.35 3.62
C LEU A 277 -7.32 -20.78 3.77
N GLY A 278 -8.42 -21.14 3.10
CA GLY A 278 -9.01 -22.47 3.16
C GLY A 278 -9.95 -22.71 4.34
N HIS A 279 -10.77 -23.76 4.24
CA HIS A 279 -11.82 -24.10 5.24
C HIS A 279 -11.46 -25.31 6.10
N GLU A 280 -10.25 -25.87 5.95
CA GLU A 280 -9.83 -27.03 6.72
C GLU A 280 -9.51 -26.65 8.17
N ALA A 281 -9.76 -27.57 9.09
CA ALA A 281 -9.37 -27.44 10.49
C ALA A 281 -8.79 -28.77 10.97
N ALA A 282 -7.72 -28.69 11.76
CA ALA A 282 -7.14 -29.84 12.41
C ALA A 282 -6.84 -29.50 13.87
N ALA A 283 -7.04 -30.47 14.74
CA ALA A 283 -6.86 -30.33 16.16
C ALA A 283 -5.86 -31.36 16.69
N SER A 284 -4.95 -30.89 17.54
CA SER A 284 -4.20 -31.76 18.43
C SER A 284 -5.07 -32.06 19.65
N VAL A 285 -5.47 -33.33 19.77
CA VAL A 285 -6.37 -33.82 20.80
C VAL A 285 -5.57 -34.66 21.77
N MET A 286 -5.61 -34.28 23.05
CA MET A 286 -5.08 -35.11 24.13
C MET A 286 -6.22 -36.02 24.61
N PRO A 287 -6.09 -37.35 24.46
CA PRO A 287 -7.14 -38.27 24.87
C PRO A 287 -7.38 -38.15 26.38
N SER A 288 -8.64 -38.21 26.77
CA SER A 288 -9.05 -38.30 28.16
C SER A 288 -8.48 -39.55 28.84
N ALA A 289 -8.04 -39.44 30.10
CA ALA A 289 -7.50 -40.58 30.85
C ALA A 289 -8.61 -41.37 31.55
N GLY A 290 -9.74 -40.72 31.84
CA GLY A 290 -10.90 -41.33 32.51
C GLY A 290 -12.03 -41.76 31.57
N ILE A 291 -12.53 -42.99 31.75
CA ILE A 291 -13.57 -43.62 30.91
C ILE A 291 -14.95 -42.96 31.04
N TYR A 292 -15.27 -42.31 32.17
CA TYR A 292 -16.67 -41.96 32.47
C TYR A 292 -17.02 -40.46 32.55
N ARG A 293 -16.06 -39.52 32.61
CA ARG A 293 -16.37 -38.08 32.75
C ARG A 293 -15.39 -37.09 32.13
N GLU A 294 -14.27 -37.56 31.58
CA GLU A 294 -13.30 -36.66 30.96
C GLU A 294 -13.56 -36.57 29.47
N HIS A 295 -13.69 -35.34 28.96
CA HIS A 295 -13.73 -35.11 27.52
C HIS A 295 -12.30 -34.95 27.00
N ASP A 296 -12.08 -35.46 25.79
CA ASP A 296 -10.86 -35.22 25.04
C ASP A 296 -10.53 -33.72 25.00
N ARG A 297 -9.31 -33.37 25.40
CA ARG A 297 -8.91 -31.97 25.54
C ARG A 297 -8.23 -31.51 24.27
N ILE A 298 -8.80 -30.50 23.64
CA ILE A 298 -8.21 -29.87 22.44
C ILE A 298 -7.11 -28.90 22.89
N MET A 299 -5.87 -29.23 22.54
CA MET A 299 -4.69 -28.48 22.98
C MET A 299 -4.34 -27.35 22.01
N GLU A 300 -4.34 -27.65 20.72
CA GLU A 300 -3.98 -26.74 19.64
C GLU A 300 -4.90 -26.97 18.45
N VAL A 301 -5.39 -25.89 17.84
CA VAL A 301 -6.17 -25.93 16.61
C VAL A 301 -5.46 -25.13 15.55
N VAL A 302 -5.28 -25.74 14.39
CA VAL A 302 -4.78 -25.07 13.19
C VAL A 302 -5.93 -24.99 12.20
N ARG A 303 -6.23 -23.77 11.74
CA ARG A 303 -7.27 -23.51 10.72
C ARG A 303 -6.64 -23.02 9.43
N GLY A 304 -7.13 -23.54 8.31
CA GLY A 304 -6.71 -23.19 6.96
C GLY A 304 -5.75 -24.19 6.31
N ASP A 305 -5.57 -24.02 5.02
CA ASP A 305 -4.69 -24.81 4.16
C ASP A 305 -3.23 -24.31 4.29
N PRO A 306 -2.31 -25.12 4.82
CA PRO A 306 -0.91 -24.76 5.01
C PRO A 306 -0.15 -24.53 3.70
N ALA A 307 -0.52 -25.23 2.61
CA ALA A 307 0.16 -25.10 1.33
C ALA A 307 -0.18 -23.76 0.69
N ARG A 308 -1.48 -23.39 0.65
CA ARG A 308 -1.92 -22.08 0.14
C ARG A 308 -1.39 -20.93 0.98
N ALA A 309 -1.43 -21.06 2.31
CA ALA A 309 -0.88 -20.04 3.20
C ALA A 309 0.64 -19.91 3.02
N GLY A 310 1.37 -21.02 2.91
CA GLY A 310 2.81 -21.05 2.67
C GLY A 310 3.18 -20.34 1.36
N GLN A 311 2.50 -20.66 0.26
CA GLN A 311 2.72 -20.01 -1.05
C GLN A 311 2.45 -18.50 -0.99
N ALA A 312 1.36 -18.08 -0.35
CA ALA A 312 1.04 -16.66 -0.18
C ALA A 312 2.11 -15.91 0.62
N LEU A 313 2.63 -16.51 1.70
CA LEU A 313 3.66 -15.94 2.54
C LEU A 313 5.02 -15.89 1.83
N LEU A 314 5.40 -16.95 1.11
CA LEU A 314 6.62 -16.97 0.30
C LEU A 314 6.58 -15.89 -0.78
N GLY A 315 5.44 -15.68 -1.45
CA GLY A 315 5.27 -14.59 -2.40
C GLY A 315 5.46 -13.21 -1.75
N SER A 316 4.96 -13.01 -0.53
CA SER A 316 5.18 -11.76 0.22
C SER A 316 6.64 -11.56 0.64
N LEU A 317 7.35 -12.65 0.97
CA LEU A 317 8.77 -12.63 1.29
C LEU A 317 9.61 -12.27 0.07
N GLY A 318 9.34 -12.88 -1.08
CA GLY A 318 10.00 -12.56 -2.34
C GLY A 318 9.83 -11.10 -2.75
N LEU A 319 8.61 -10.56 -2.62
CA LEU A 319 8.35 -9.13 -2.86
C LEU A 319 9.10 -8.23 -1.86
N SER A 320 9.20 -8.63 -0.60
CA SER A 320 9.95 -7.88 0.43
C SER A 320 11.46 -7.86 0.12
N ALA A 321 12.00 -8.99 -0.33
CA ALA A 321 13.42 -9.10 -0.71
C ALA A 321 13.72 -8.26 -1.95
N ALA A 322 12.86 -8.30 -2.97
CA ALA A 322 12.99 -7.46 -4.16
C ALA A 322 12.89 -5.97 -3.83
N ALA A 323 11.94 -5.58 -2.98
CA ALA A 323 11.82 -4.20 -2.50
C ALA A 323 13.05 -3.75 -1.70
N LEU A 324 13.63 -4.64 -0.87
CA LEU A 324 14.86 -4.34 -0.13
C LEU A 324 16.04 -4.13 -1.07
N ALA A 325 16.23 -5.04 -2.03
CA ALA A 325 17.31 -4.92 -3.02
C ALA A 325 17.19 -3.61 -3.83
N CYS A 326 15.98 -3.27 -4.26
CA CYS A 326 15.69 -2.01 -4.96
C CYS A 326 15.97 -0.80 -4.06
N GLY A 327 15.48 -0.80 -2.81
CA GLY A 327 15.70 0.30 -1.88
C GLY A 327 17.18 0.50 -1.53
N VAL A 328 17.94 -0.58 -1.32
CA VAL A 328 19.39 -0.53 -1.11
C VAL A 328 20.10 0.02 -2.34
N ALA A 329 19.72 -0.41 -3.55
CA ALA A 329 20.28 0.13 -4.78
C ALA A 329 20.02 1.65 -4.92
N CYS A 330 18.81 2.12 -4.57
CA CYS A 330 18.49 3.55 -4.57
C CYS A 330 19.34 4.33 -3.55
N LEU A 331 19.53 3.76 -2.35
CA LEU A 331 20.35 4.36 -1.31
C LEU A 331 21.83 4.44 -1.71
N VAL A 332 22.36 3.39 -2.33
CA VAL A 332 23.75 3.39 -2.83
C VAL A 332 23.93 4.41 -3.96
N ALA A 333 22.97 4.51 -4.88
CA ALA A 333 23.01 5.51 -5.96
C ALA A 333 22.98 6.96 -5.42
N THR A 334 22.16 7.23 -4.40
CA THR A 334 22.11 8.54 -3.74
C THR A 334 23.36 8.86 -2.94
N ALA A 335 23.96 7.86 -2.28
CA ALA A 335 25.21 8.02 -1.55
C ALA A 335 26.42 8.26 -2.48
N SER A 336 26.54 7.51 -3.59
CA SER A 336 27.65 7.65 -4.53
C SER A 336 27.68 9.02 -5.20
N HIS A 337 26.50 9.56 -5.56
CA HIS A 337 26.41 10.90 -6.15
C HIS A 337 26.93 11.99 -5.20
N SER A 338 26.73 11.86 -3.87
CA SER A 338 27.34 12.78 -2.88
C SER A 338 28.86 12.78 -2.94
N ALA A 339 29.45 11.59 -3.03
CA ALA A 339 30.89 11.43 -2.93
C ALA A 339 31.58 12.05 -4.15
N PHE A 340 31.05 11.82 -5.35
CA PHE A 340 31.53 12.47 -6.57
C PHE A 340 31.40 14.00 -6.49
N ALA A 341 30.26 14.49 -5.98
CA ALA A 341 30.04 15.92 -5.82
C ALA A 341 31.01 16.57 -4.81
N ALA A 342 31.40 15.86 -3.76
CA ALA A 342 32.37 16.32 -2.75
C ALA A 342 33.82 16.28 -3.24
N ALA A 343 34.16 15.34 -4.12
CA ALA A 343 35.50 15.19 -4.69
C ALA A 343 35.81 16.18 -5.83
N ALA A 344 34.78 16.83 -6.41
CA ALA A 344 34.98 17.84 -7.44
C ALA A 344 35.86 18.99 -6.88
N PRO A 345 37.02 19.28 -7.49
CA PRO A 345 37.94 20.28 -6.99
C PRO A 345 37.20 21.62 -6.90
N LYS A 346 37.26 22.25 -5.72
CA LYS A 346 36.83 23.63 -5.55
C LYS A 346 37.77 24.47 -6.42
N ARG A 347 37.43 24.66 -7.70
CA ARG A 347 38.07 25.68 -8.54
C ARG A 347 37.92 26.97 -7.77
N SER A 348 39.03 27.43 -7.18
CA SER A 348 39.07 28.68 -6.46
C SER A 348 38.65 29.76 -7.42
N LEU A 349 37.55 30.45 -7.13
CA LEU A 349 37.02 31.54 -7.94
C LEU A 349 38.07 32.65 -8.19
N SER A 350 39.19 32.65 -7.46
CA SER A 350 40.38 33.48 -7.71
C SER A 350 41.14 33.15 -9.00
N GLU A 351 40.91 31.99 -9.62
CA GLU A 351 41.56 31.58 -10.87
C GLU A 351 40.71 31.82 -12.12
N ILE A 352 39.50 32.37 -12.01
CA ILE A 352 38.87 32.93 -13.20
C ILE A 352 39.70 34.18 -13.50
N PRO A 353 40.57 34.17 -14.54
CA PRO A 353 41.26 35.39 -14.88
C PRO A 353 40.14 36.37 -15.20
N LEU A 354 40.06 37.44 -14.42
CA LEU A 354 39.52 38.69 -14.89
C LEU A 354 40.41 39.03 -16.08
N SER A 355 40.11 38.43 -17.23
CA SER A 355 40.60 38.85 -18.51
C SER A 355 40.04 40.25 -18.60
N GLY A 356 40.85 41.21 -18.17
CA GLY A 356 40.69 42.62 -18.43
C GLY A 356 40.71 42.73 -19.93
N GLY A 357 39.57 42.44 -20.55
CA GLY A 357 39.23 42.98 -21.84
C GLY A 357 39.22 44.47 -21.62
N ASP A 358 40.29 45.12 -22.03
CA ASP A 358 40.31 46.54 -22.32
C ASP A 358 39.01 46.86 -23.04
N VAL A 359 38.10 47.52 -22.31
CA VAL A 359 36.90 48.13 -22.88
C VAL A 359 37.42 49.30 -23.71
N SER A 360 37.92 48.99 -24.91
CA SER A 360 38.28 49.96 -25.91
C SER A 360 37.02 50.75 -26.24
N ALA A 361 37.06 52.03 -25.92
CA ALA A 361 35.96 52.97 -26.00
C ALA A 361 35.28 52.92 -27.38
N ALA A 362 34.02 52.49 -27.41
CA ALA A 362 33.18 52.68 -28.59
C ALA A 362 32.88 54.20 -28.74
N PRO A 363 33.03 54.77 -29.95
CA PRO A 363 32.81 56.19 -30.19
C PRO A 363 31.32 56.53 -30.04
N ARG A 364 31.02 57.52 -29.20
CA ARG A 364 29.70 58.17 -29.11
C ARG A 364 29.41 58.87 -30.44
N SER A 365 28.49 58.35 -31.24
CA SER A 365 27.84 59.11 -32.29
C SER A 365 26.69 59.94 -31.71
N SER A 366 26.77 61.25 -31.87
CA SER A 366 25.70 62.20 -31.53
C SER A 366 24.55 62.12 -32.54
N PRO A 367 23.28 62.09 -32.11
CA PRO A 367 22.17 62.40 -33.00
C PRO A 367 22.02 63.93 -33.12
N ARG A 368 21.86 64.40 -34.36
CA ARG A 368 21.34 65.73 -34.69
C ARG A 368 19.83 65.74 -34.64
#